data_AF-A0A800CJF0-F1
#
_entry.id   AF-A0A800CJF0-F1
#
_cell.length_a   1.000
_cell.length_b   1.000
_cell.length_c   1.000
_cell.angle_alpha   90.00
_cell.angle_beta   90.00
_cell.angle_gamma   90.00
#
_symmetry.space_group_name_H-M   'P 1'
#
loop_
_entity.id
_entity.type
_entity.pdbx_description
1 polymer ?
#
loop_
_entity_poly.entity_id
_entity_poly.type
_entity_poly.pdbx_seq_one_letter_code
_entity_poly.pdbx_strand_id
1 'polypeptide(L)' 'MDRKNAMLHIYNLYAEENAPGDDALIHRIGQAVQSLADFLEAETVVWGNVPPVWGEVARG' A
#
# COMPACT_ATOMS: atom_id res chain seq x y z
N MET A 1 6.87 -20.07 -16.40
CA MET A 1 6.12 -18.91 -15.90
C MET A 1 7.14 -17.83 -15.59
N ASP A 2 7.05 -16.70 -16.29
CA ASP A 2 8.06 -15.63 -16.29
C ASP A 2 7.99 -14.85 -14.96
N ARG A 3 9.02 -14.98 -14.11
CA ARG A 3 9.08 -14.43 -12.74
C ARG A 3 9.29 -12.91 -12.68
N LYS A 4 9.05 -12.17 -13.77
CA LYS A 4 9.45 -10.76 -13.88
C LYS A 4 8.50 -9.74 -13.24
N ASN A 5 7.32 -10.15 -12.76
CA ASN A 5 6.23 -9.24 -12.37
C ASN A 5 5.62 -9.50 -10.98
N ALA A 6 6.40 -9.85 -9.96
CA ALA A 6 5.89 -10.01 -8.59
C ALA A 6 5.73 -8.65 -7.85
N MET A 7 5.21 -7.63 -8.53
CA MET A 7 5.08 -6.27 -8.00
C MET A 7 3.62 -5.82 -8.01
N LEU A 8 3.10 -5.41 -6.85
CA LEU A 8 1.81 -4.75 -6.71
C LEU A 8 2.01 -3.24 -6.76
N HIS A 9 1.59 -2.60 -7.85
CA HIS A 9 1.66 -1.14 -7.99
C HIS A 9 0.38 -0.48 -7.50
N ILE A 10 0.48 0.31 -6.43
CA ILE A 10 -0.62 1.14 -5.92
C ILE A 10 -0.51 2.54 -6.55
N TYR A 11 -1.18 2.76 -7.68
CA TYR A 11 -1.09 4.02 -8.43
C TYR A 11 -1.75 5.21 -7.72
N ASN A 12 -3.00 5.03 -7.26
CA ASN A 12 -3.76 6.05 -6.57
C ASN A 12 -4.44 5.41 -5.37
N LEU A 13 -4.42 6.12 -4.24
CA LEU A 13 -5.12 5.71 -3.04
C LEU A 13 -6.00 6.85 -2.55
N TYR A 14 -7.28 6.56 -2.42
CA TYR A 14 -8.28 7.50 -1.95
C TYR A 14 -8.69 7.09 -0.54
N ALA A 15 -8.53 8.01 0.40
CA ALA A 15 -8.98 7.86 1.78
C ALA A 15 -9.87 9.06 2.14
N GLU A 16 -10.56 8.96 3.27
CA GLU A 16 -11.51 9.99 3.70
C GLU A 16 -10.87 11.37 3.88
N GLU A 17 -11.68 12.42 3.81
CA GLU A 17 -11.29 13.79 4.12
C GLU A 17 -10.77 13.81 5.58
N ASN A 18 -9.47 14.09 5.79
CA ASN A 18 -8.67 13.98 7.05
C ASN A 18 -7.80 12.71 7.23
N ALA A 19 -7.85 11.75 6.31
CA ALA A 19 -7.04 10.54 6.37
C ALA A 19 -5.52 10.71 6.53
N PRO A 20 -4.83 11.74 5.99
CA PRO A 20 -3.38 11.83 6.15
C PRO A 20 -2.91 12.02 7.60
N GLY A 21 -3.81 12.38 8.55
CA GLY A 21 -3.49 12.49 9.97
C GLY A 21 -4.10 11.39 10.85
N ASP A 22 -4.76 10.39 10.26
CA ASP A 22 -5.40 9.30 11.00
C ASP A 22 -4.55 8.02 10.93
N ASP A 23 -3.67 7.85 11.91
CA ASP A 23 -2.76 6.69 12.01
C ASP A 23 -3.49 5.35 11.98
N ALA A 24 -4.69 5.27 12.56
CA ALA A 24 -5.47 4.04 12.60
C ALA A 24 -6.02 3.67 11.20
N LEU A 25 -6.48 4.66 10.45
CA LEU A 25 -6.90 4.49 9.06
C LEU A 25 -5.71 4.12 8.16
N ILE A 26 -4.58 4.81 8.33
CA ILE A 26 -3.33 4.55 7.61
C ILE A 26 -2.87 3.10 7.82
N HIS A 27 -2.91 2.61 9.06
CA HIS A 27 -2.55 1.23 9.37
C HIS A 27 -3.50 0.20 8.73
N ARG A 28 -4.81 0.45 8.78
CA ARG A 28 -5.81 -0.42 8.14
C ARG A 28 -5.60 -0.51 6.63
N ILE A 29 -5.27 0.62 6.01
CA ILE A 29 -4.95 0.68 4.58
C ILE A 29 -3.71 -0.17 4.27
N GLY A 30 -2.66 -0.04 5.08
CA GLY A 30 -1.45 -0.88 4.96
C GLY A 30 -1.76 -2.37 5.04
N GLN A 31 -2.54 -2.79 6.04
CA GLN A 31 -2.95 -4.19 6.20
C GLN A 31 -3.77 -4.71 5.01
N ALA A 32 -4.68 -3.89 4.48
CA ALA A 32 -5.48 -4.26 3.32
C ALA A 32 -4.61 -4.44 2.06
N VAL A 33 -3.64 -3.54 1.86
CA VAL A 33 -2.69 -3.65 0.74
C VAL A 33 -1.78 -4.86 0.88
N GLN A 34 -1.29 -5.15 2.09
CA GLN A 34 -0.49 -6.35 2.33
C GLN A 34 -1.30 -7.63 2.07
N SER A 35 -2.54 -7.70 2.55
CA SER A 35 -3.41 -8.84 2.30
C SER A 35 -3.65 -9.08 0.81
N LEU A 36 -3.74 -8.00 0.03
CA LEU A 36 -3.86 -8.08 -1.42
C LEU A 36 -2.55 -8.54 -2.08
N ALA A 37 -1.40 -8.06 -1.60
CA ALA A 37 -0.10 -8.49 -2.08
C ALA A 37 0.10 -9.99 -1.84
N ASP A 38 -0.21 -10.48 -0.63
CA ASP A 38 -0.11 -11.90 -0.27
C ASP A 38 -1.03 -12.76 -1.13
N PHE A 39 -2.28 -12.32 -1.35
CA PHE A 39 -3.24 -13.02 -2.21
C PHE A 39 -2.76 -13.14 -3.67
N LEU A 40 -2.06 -12.11 -4.16
CA LEU A 40 -1.52 -12.06 -5.52
C LEU A 40 -0.11 -12.67 -5.62
N GLU A 41 0.44 -13.17 -4.51
CA GLU A 41 1.83 -13.62 -4.41
C GLU A 41 2.84 -12.56 -4.88
N ALA A 42 2.56 -11.28 -4.61
CA ALA A 42 3.43 -10.17 -4.93
C ALA A 42 4.55 -10.05 -3.87
N GLU A 43 5.80 -10.07 -4.31
CA GLU A 43 6.99 -9.95 -3.45
C GLU A 43 7.28 -8.50 -3.05
N THR A 44 6.74 -7.52 -3.76
CA THR A 44 6.99 -6.10 -3.51
C THR A 44 5.76 -5.26 -3.76
N VAL A 45 5.44 -4.37 -2.83
CA VAL A 45 4.42 -3.33 -3.00
C VAL A 45 5.11 -2.01 -3.38
N VAL A 46 4.74 -1.46 -4.53
CA VAL A 46 5.23 -0.18 -5.01
C VAL A 46 4.14 0.86 -4.81
N TRP A 47 4.37 1.76 -3.87
CA TRP A 47 3.46 2.87 -3.57
C TRP A 47 3.70 4.02 -4.54
N GLY A 48 2.62 4.47 -5.19
CA GLY A 48 2.62 5.64 -6.05
C GLY A 48 2.48 6.94 -5.25
N ASN A 49 1.43 7.71 -5.54
CA ASN A 49 1.22 9.01 -4.91
C ASN A 49 0.53 8.88 -3.55
N VAL A 50 1.30 8.59 -2.49
CA VAL A 50 0.82 8.62 -1.10
C VAL A 50 1.35 9.85 -0.35
N PRO A 51 0.59 10.40 0.62
CA PRO A 51 1.09 11.47 1.48
C PRO A 51 2.41 11.07 2.17
N PRO A 52 3.39 11.99 2.31
CA PRO A 52 4.70 11.67 2.91
C PRO A 52 4.61 11.08 4.34
N VAL A 53 3.58 11.47 5.08
CA VAL A 53 3.28 10.98 6.44
C VAL A 53 2.97 9.48 6.48
N TRP A 54 2.65 8.85 5.35
CA TRP A 54 2.40 7.41 5.25
C TRP A 54 3.67 6.58 5.05
N GLY A 55 4.84 7.21 5.17
CA GLY A 55 6.15 6.58 4.94
C GLY A 55 6.41 5.34 5.79
N GLU A 56 5.76 5.17 6.95
CA GLU A 56 5.85 3.95 7.75
C GLU A 56 5.07 2.79 7.14
N VAL A 57 3.88 3.05 6.57
CA VAL A 57 3.08 2.03 5.88
C VAL A 57 3.67 1.69 4.51
N ALA A 58 4.28 2.66 3.84
CA ALA A 58 4.92 2.44 2.54
C ALA A 58 6.22 1.61 2.60
N ARG A 59 6.77 1.39 3.80
CA ARG A 59 7.97 0.56 4.04
C ARG A 59 7.65 -0.85 4.56
N GLY A 60 6.37 -1.13 4.81
CA GLY A 60 5.89 -2.46 5.22
C GLY A 60 6.11 -3.49 4.13
#